data_AF-A0A9X5XCK5-F1
#
_entry.id   AF-A0A9X5XCK5-F1
#
_cell.length_a   1.000
_cell.length_b   1.000
_cell.length_c   1.000
_cell.angle_alpha   90.00
_cell.angle_beta   90.00
_cell.angle_gamma   90.00
#
_symmetry.space_group_name_H-M   'P 1'
#
loop_
_entity.id
_entity.type
_entity.pdbx_description
1 polymer ?
#
loop_
_entity_poly.entity_id
_entity_poly.type
_entity_poly.pdbx_seq_one_letter_code
_entity_poly.pdbx_strand_id
1 'polypeptide(L)'
;VQVEPDASRRFSSAPYRVRFTHVVMLLREAVPGADGVLLAQTLMGYLEPALIHHLTRQCGMPLERLESGWHDLVKRTTCLVPDRP
;
A
#
# COMPACT_ATOMS: atom_id res chain seq x y z
N VAL A 1 -19.33 -15.64 22.37
CA VAL A 1 -18.53 -15.81 21.14
C VAL A 1 -18.04 -14.43 20.72
N GLN A 2 -16.74 -14.18 20.64
CA GLN A 2 -16.26 -12.92 20.04
C GLN A 2 -16.27 -13.11 18.53
N VAL A 3 -17.07 -12.30 17.83
CA VAL A 3 -17.05 -12.25 16.37
C VAL A 3 -15.88 -11.35 16.00
N GLU A 4 -14.83 -11.94 15.44
CA GLU A 4 -13.76 -11.17 14.81
C GLU A 4 -14.38 -10.28 13.72
N PRO A 5 -14.13 -8.97 13.71
CA PRO A 5 -14.65 -8.09 12.67
C PRO A 5 -14.20 -8.58 11.29
N ASP A 6 -15.13 -8.57 10.32
CA ASP A 6 -14.84 -8.98 8.94
C ASP A 6 -13.60 -8.26 8.39
N ALA A 7 -12.57 -9.04 8.03
CA ALA A 7 -11.28 -8.54 7.58
C ALA A 7 -11.37 -7.70 6.29
N SER A 8 -12.49 -7.79 5.57
CA SER A 8 -12.74 -7.04 4.34
C SER A 8 -13.33 -5.66 4.60
N ARG A 9 -13.85 -5.40 5.81
CA ARG A 9 -14.55 -4.15 6.16
C ARG A 9 -13.70 -2.89 5.96
N ARG A 10 -12.36 -3.01 6.08
CA ARG A 10 -11.41 -1.91 5.79
C ARG A 10 -11.44 -1.44 4.34
N PHE A 11 -11.64 -2.36 3.40
CA PHE A 11 -11.69 -2.08 1.96
C PHE A 11 -12.98 -1.35 1.54
N SER A 12 -14.05 -1.54 2.31
CA SER A 12 -15.35 -0.90 2.07
C SER A 12 -15.45 0.52 2.66
N SER A 13 -14.48 0.94 3.46
CA SER A 13 -14.52 2.24 4.12
C SER A 13 -14.30 3.40 3.13
N ALA A 14 -15.04 4.49 3.31
CA ALA A 14 -14.89 5.68 2.44
C ALA A 14 -13.46 6.25 2.42
N PRO A 15 -12.74 6.37 3.57
CA PRO A 15 -11.36 6.86 3.57
C PRO A 15 -10.43 5.96 2.75
N TYR A 16 -10.59 4.63 2.84
CA TYR A 16 -9.82 3.69 2.04
C TYR A 16 -10.05 3.91 0.55
N ARG A 17 -11.32 4.00 0.12
CA ARG A 17 -11.68 4.17 -1.29
C ARG A 17 -11.14 5.48 -1.88
N VAL A 18 -11.20 6.57 -1.11
CA VAL A 18 -10.66 7.88 -1.53
C VAL A 18 -9.15 7.79 -1.72
N ARG A 19 -8.44 7.27 -0.71
CA ARG A 19 -6.98 7.10 -0.77
C ARG A 19 -6.58 6.18 -1.91
N PHE A 20 -7.28 5.07 -2.08
CA PHE A 20 -7.07 4.11 -3.16
C PHE A 20 -7.16 4.78 -4.52
N THR A 21 -8.27 5.48 -4.76
CA THR A 21 -8.51 6.20 -6.02
C THR A 21 -7.39 7.21 -6.29
N HIS A 22 -6.98 7.95 -5.26
CA HIS A 22 -5.88 8.91 -5.39
C HIS A 22 -4.54 8.25 -5.77
N VAL A 23 -4.17 7.15 -5.10
CA VAL A 23 -2.93 6.43 -5.41
C VAL A 23 -2.98 5.84 -6.82
N VAL A 24 -4.11 5.28 -7.25
CA VAL A 24 -4.29 4.80 -8.63
C VAL A 24 -4.10 5.93 -9.65
N MET A 25 -4.63 7.13 -9.36
CA MET A 25 -4.44 8.30 -10.24
C MET A 25 -2.96 8.69 -10.32
N LEU A 26 -2.25 8.78 -9.20
CA LEU A 26 -0.81 9.09 -9.19
C LEU A 26 0.02 8.05 -9.95
N LEU A 27 -0.31 6.76 -9.82
CA LEU A 27 0.41 5.68 -10.50
C LEU A 27 0.20 5.70 -12.01
N ARG A 28 -0.97 6.14 -12.49
CA ARG A 28 -1.23 6.29 -13.93
C ARG A 28 -0.35 7.37 -14.55
N GLU A 29 -0.11 8.46 -13.82
CA GLU A 29 0.79 9.53 -14.25
C GLU A 29 2.26 9.10 -14.18
N ALA A 30 2.65 8.37 -13.13
CA ALA A 30 4.04 7.98 -12.90
C ALA A 30 4.51 6.79 -13.76
N VAL A 31 3.64 5.81 -14.01
CA VAL A 31 3.97 4.58 -14.77
C VAL A 31 2.86 4.26 -15.76
N PRO A 32 2.81 4.97 -16.91
CA PRO A 32 1.81 4.72 -17.92
C PRO A 32 1.86 3.27 -18.42
N GLY A 33 0.73 2.57 -18.39
CA GLY A 33 0.61 1.19 -18.87
C GLY A 33 0.80 0.09 -17.82
N ALA A 34 1.19 0.42 -16.58
CA ALA A 34 1.20 -0.54 -15.48
C ALA A 34 -0.21 -0.80 -14.92
N ASP A 35 -0.40 -1.95 -14.27
CA ASP A 35 -1.61 -2.24 -13.50
C ASP A 35 -1.62 -1.39 -12.21
N GLY A 36 -2.08 -0.14 -12.35
CA GLY A 36 -2.13 0.81 -11.24
C GLY A 36 -3.05 0.38 -10.10
N VAL A 37 -4.04 -0.48 -10.36
CA VAL A 37 -4.92 -1.03 -9.30
C VAL A 37 -4.13 -1.98 -8.43
N LEU A 38 -3.41 -2.93 -9.02
CA LEU A 38 -2.61 -3.89 -8.26
C LEU A 38 -1.46 -3.21 -7.52
N LEU A 39 -0.75 -2.28 -8.19
CA LEU A 39 0.31 -1.50 -7.57
C LEU A 39 -0.21 -0.67 -6.38
N ALA A 40 -1.38 -0.05 -6.50
CA ALA A 40 -1.99 0.68 -5.40
C ALA A 40 -2.34 -0.22 -4.21
N GLN A 41 -2.86 -1.44 -4.47
CA GLN A 41 -3.13 -2.42 -3.41
C GLN A 41 -1.85 -2.81 -2.67
N THR A 42 -0.75 -3.04 -3.40
CA THR A 42 0.55 -3.36 -2.80
C THR A 42 1.08 -2.21 -1.94
N LEU A 43 1.06 -0.98 -2.46
CA LEU A 43 1.55 0.20 -1.73
C LEU A 43 0.72 0.52 -0.48
N MET A 44 -0.60 0.39 -0.56
CA MET A 44 -1.47 0.67 0.58
C MET A 44 -1.52 -0.48 1.58
N GLY A 45 -1.33 -1.73 1.13
CA GLY A 45 -1.24 -2.89 2.02
C GLY A 45 -0.07 -2.81 2.97
N TYR A 46 1.05 -2.20 2.55
CA TYR A 46 2.18 -1.90 3.43
C TYR A 46 1.81 -0.91 4.55
N LEU A 47 0.86 -0.02 4.28
CA LEU A 47 0.43 1.04 5.20
C LEU A 47 -0.81 0.64 6.01
N GLU A 48 -1.07 -0.64 6.13
CA GLU A 48 -2.22 -1.16 6.84
C GLU A 48 -2.04 -1.04 8.36
N PRO A 49 -3.03 -0.52 9.11
CA PRO A 49 -2.87 -0.25 10.54
C PRO A 49 -2.50 -1.46 11.39
N ALA A 50 -3.10 -2.64 11.15
CA ALA A 50 -2.78 -3.83 11.92
C ALA A 50 -1.36 -4.32 11.63
N LEU A 51 -0.91 -4.26 10.37
CA LEU A 51 0.48 -4.55 10.00
C LEU A 51 1.47 -3.59 10.65
N ILE A 52 1.27 -2.27 10.55
CA ILE A 52 2.16 -1.27 11.20
C ILE A 52 2.20 -1.51 12.70
N HIS A 53 1.04 -1.73 13.34
CA HIS A 53 0.98 -2.00 14.77
C HIS A 53 1.75 -3.26 15.13
N HIS A 54 1.57 -4.35 14.39
CA HIS A 54 2.30 -5.59 14.60
C HIS A 54 3.82 -5.38 14.48
N LEU A 55 4.28 -4.76 13.38
CA LEU A 55 5.71 -4.54 13.14
C LEU A 55 6.35 -3.63 14.19
N THR A 56 5.69 -2.54 14.57
CA THR A 56 6.26 -1.56 15.51
C THR A 56 6.13 -1.98 16.96
N ARG A 57 4.97 -2.50 17.38
CA ARG A 57 4.68 -2.81 18.79
C ARG A 57 5.00 -4.24 19.19
N GLN A 58 4.83 -5.19 18.28
CA GLN A 58 5.04 -6.61 18.59
C GLN A 58 6.41 -7.09 18.12
N CYS A 59 6.87 -6.65 16.94
CA CYS A 59 8.19 -7.00 16.42
C CYS A 59 9.29 -5.99 16.81
N GLY A 60 8.95 -4.87 17.45
CA GLY A 60 9.92 -3.85 17.87
C GLY A 60 10.65 -3.15 16.72
N MET A 61 10.09 -3.17 15.51
CA MET A 61 10.72 -2.57 14.35
C MET A 61 10.63 -1.03 14.43
N PRO A 62 11.75 -0.30 14.24
CA PRO A 62 11.75 1.16 14.27
C PRO A 62 10.93 1.72 13.11
N LEU A 63 10.19 2.80 13.34
CA LEU A 63 9.29 3.40 12.36
C LEU A 63 10.05 3.91 11.13
N GLU A 64 11.27 4.40 11.33
CA GLU A 64 12.18 4.90 10.30
C GLU A 64 12.51 3.80 9.28
N ARG A 65 12.60 2.54 9.74
CA ARG A 65 12.81 1.38 8.86
C ARG A 65 11.58 1.08 8.03
N LEU A 66 10.37 1.25 8.59
CA LEU A 66 9.12 1.08 7.84
C LEU A 66 8.99 2.17 6.77
N GLU A 67 9.29 3.41 7.13
CA GLU A 67 9.30 4.54 6.20
C GLU A 67 10.27 4.31 5.04
N SER A 68 11.53 3.96 5.34
CA SER A 68 12.52 3.64 4.31
C SER A 68 12.07 2.49 3.41
N GLY A 69 11.50 1.43 4.00
CA GLY A 69 10.98 0.28 3.24
C GLY A 69 9.83 0.66 2.31
N TRP A 70 8.94 1.54 2.76
CA TRP A 70 7.85 2.05 1.92
C TRP A 70 8.39 2.91 0.76
N HIS A 71 9.34 3.80 1.02
CA HIS A 71 9.99 4.61 -0.02
C HIS A 71 10.67 3.73 -1.08
N ASP A 72 11.37 2.68 -0.65
CA ASP A 72 12.01 1.73 -1.57
C ASP A 72 10.99 0.93 -2.39
N LEU A 73 9.86 0.55 -1.80
CA LEU A 73 8.78 -0.11 -2.52
C LEU A 73 8.15 0.83 -3.56
N VAL A 74 7.91 2.11 -3.22
CA VAL A 74 7.46 3.13 -4.17
C VAL A 74 8.45 3.26 -5.32
N LYS A 75 9.75 3.45 -5.03
CA LYS A 75 10.79 3.53 -6.06
C LYS A 75 10.80 2.31 -6.97
N ARG A 76 10.72 1.09 -6.42
CA ARG A 76 10.73 -0.13 -7.24
C ARG A 76 9.50 -0.24 -8.12
N THR A 77 8.34 0.14 -7.62
CA THR A 77 7.08 0.08 -8.38
C THR A 77 6.99 1.17 -9.44
N THR A 78 7.58 2.35 -9.22
CA THR A 78 7.55 3.46 -10.18
C THR A 78 8.72 3.51 -11.15
N CYS A 79 9.89 3.00 -10.75
CA CYS A 79 11.04 2.86 -11.64
C CYS A 79 11.01 1.55 -12.46
N LEU A 80 9.93 0.75 -12.35
CA LEU A 80 9.65 -0.36 -13.26
C LEU A 80 9.19 0.22 -14.63
N VAL A 81 10.10 0.92 -15.30
CA VAL A 81 9.91 1.51 -16.64
C VAL A 81 10.00 0.38 -17.69
N PRO A 82 9.23 0.50 -18.81
CA PRO A 82 8.61 -0.62 -19.49
C PRO A 82 9.61 -1.32 -20.41
N ASP A 83 9.67 -2.64 -20.31
CA ASP A 83 10.19 -3.44 -21.41
C ASP A 83 9.19 -3.35 -22.56
N ARG A 84 9.54 -2.62 -23.62
CA ARG A 84 9.03 -2.94 -24.95
C ARG A 84 10.09 -2.63 -26.02
N PRO A 85 10.37 -3.58 -26.93
CA PRO A 85 11.24 -3.39 -28.10
C PRO A 85 10.67 -2.43 -29.14
#